data_AF-B4LZJ7-F1
#
_entry.id   AF-B4LZJ7-F1
#
_cell.length_a   1.000
_cell.length_b   1.000
_cell.length_c   1.000
_cell.angle_alpha   90.00
_cell.angle_beta   90.00
_cell.angle_gamma   90.00
#
_symmetry.space_group_name_H-M   'P 1'
#
loop_
_entity.id
_entity.type
_entity.pdbx_description
1 polymer ?
#
loop_
_entity_poly.entity_id
_entity_poly.type
_entity_poly.pdbx_seq_one_letter_code
_entity_poly.pdbx_strand_id
1 'polypeptide(L)'
;MFRVRVRNIAHPGIRQFILRTAVLNYLGKCLQLQWDDWQNQRMHLRTLQHEGARTSESIAEDAVVDAARENLSQAIDELRKKVAGTHKLLQREYNELFTYMMDKRDLWDSPEYFKAKTALGTANHNLKIYMSVDK
;
A
#
# COMPACT_ATOMS: atom_id res chain seq x y z
N MET A 1 -21.22 38.73 9.24
CA MET A 1 -19.80 38.49 8.90
C MET A 1 -19.74 37.33 7.92
N PHE A 2 -19.66 37.61 6.62
CA PHE A 2 -19.69 36.58 5.58
C PHE A 2 -18.30 35.96 5.44
N ARG A 3 -18.12 34.69 5.87
CA ARG A 3 -16.92 33.91 5.56
C ARG A 3 -16.92 33.62 4.06
N VAL A 4 -16.02 34.28 3.34
CA VAL A 4 -15.73 33.99 1.93
C VAL A 4 -15.23 32.54 1.88
N ARG A 5 -16.06 31.64 1.35
CA ARG A 5 -15.65 30.27 1.06
C ARG A 5 -14.57 30.34 -0.02
N VAL A 6 -13.31 30.14 0.37
CA VAL A 6 -12.18 30.10 -0.57
C VAL A 6 -12.28 28.79 -1.37
N ARG A 7 -13.22 28.74 -2.33
CA ARG A 7 -13.29 27.74 -3.41
C ARG A 7 -12.27 28.10 -4.49
N ASN A 8 -11.07 28.49 -4.11
CA ASN A 8 -10.06 28.88 -5.07
C ASN A 8 -8.93 27.86 -5.03
N ILE A 9 -8.86 27.02 -6.06
CA ILE A 9 -7.72 26.12 -6.35
C ILE A 9 -6.42 26.95 -6.48
N ALA A 10 -6.54 28.27 -6.61
CA ALA A 10 -5.46 29.24 -6.47
C ALA A 10 -4.82 29.33 -5.07
N HIS A 11 -5.47 28.86 -3.99
CA HIS A 11 -4.91 28.91 -2.64
C HIS A 11 -3.80 27.85 -2.48
N PRO A 12 -2.53 28.24 -2.21
CA PRO A 12 -1.40 27.30 -2.12
C PRO A 12 -1.66 26.18 -1.12
N GLY A 13 -2.32 26.50 0.00
CA GLY A 13 -2.61 25.52 1.03
C GLY A 13 -3.61 24.44 0.60
N ILE A 14 -4.60 24.82 -0.22
CA ILE A 14 -5.62 23.90 -0.76
C ILE A 14 -5.00 22.99 -1.83
N ARG A 15 -4.10 23.51 -2.67
CA ARG A 15 -3.35 22.68 -3.63
C ARG A 15 -2.54 21.58 -2.95
N GLN A 16 -1.87 21.90 -1.84
CA GLN A 16 -1.11 20.92 -1.08
C GLN A 16 -2.01 19.84 -0.47
N PHE A 17 -3.19 20.19 0.06
CA PHE A 17 -4.16 19.18 0.49
C PHE A 17 -4.54 18.24 -0.66
N ILE A 18 -4.85 18.76 -1.84
CA ILE A 18 -5.23 17.96 -3.01
C ILE A 18 -4.09 17.02 -3.41
N LEU A 19 -2.86 17.53 -3.55
CA LEU A 19 -1.70 16.77 -4.00
C LEU A 19 -1.35 15.66 -3.00
N ARG A 20 -1.19 16.00 -1.72
CA ARG A 20 -0.85 15.03 -0.67
C ARG A 20 -1.93 13.96 -0.50
N THR A 21 -3.21 14.36 -0.56
CA THR A 21 -4.33 13.41 -0.55
C THR A 21 -4.29 12.46 -1.75
N ALA A 22 -3.96 12.96 -2.94
CA ALA A 22 -3.83 12.12 -4.14
C ALA A 22 -2.68 11.12 -4.02
N VAL A 23 -1.51 11.57 -3.54
CA VAL A 23 -0.34 10.70 -3.30
C VAL A 23 -0.67 9.64 -2.26
N LEU A 24 -1.28 10.01 -1.14
CA LEU A 24 -1.67 9.08 -0.09
C LEU A 24 -2.63 7.99 -0.61
N ASN A 25 -3.65 8.38 -1.37
CA ASN A 25 -4.60 7.45 -1.98
C ASN A 25 -3.92 6.52 -3.01
N TYR A 26 -3.00 7.07 -3.81
CA TYR A 26 -2.22 6.28 -4.77
C TYR A 26 -1.38 5.22 -4.06
N LEU A 27 -0.61 5.61 -3.04
CA LEU A 27 0.19 4.69 -2.24
C LEU A 27 -0.67 3.63 -1.56
N GLY A 28 -1.85 3.99 -1.06
CA GLY A 28 -2.81 3.06 -0.49
C GLY A 28 -3.26 1.98 -1.48
N LYS A 29 -3.55 2.35 -2.73
CA LYS A 29 -3.90 1.41 -3.80
C LYS A 29 -2.72 0.55 -4.22
N CYS A 30 -1.53 1.14 -4.36
CA CYS A 30 -0.32 0.37 -4.68
C CYS A 30 -0.01 -0.67 -3.61
N LEU A 31 -0.15 -0.32 -2.33
CA LEU A 31 0.07 -1.25 -1.23
C LEU A 31 -0.91 -2.44 -1.30
N GLN A 32 -2.19 -2.16 -1.54
CA GLN A 32 -3.19 -3.21 -1.70
C GLN A 32 -2.85 -4.16 -2.86
N LEU A 33 -2.58 -3.62 -4.05
CA LEU A 33 -2.26 -4.43 -5.23
C LEU A 33 -1.01 -5.29 -5.02
N GLN A 34 0.04 -4.72 -4.44
CA GLN A 34 1.29 -5.44 -4.16
C GLN A 34 1.09 -6.50 -3.08
N TRP A 35 0.25 -6.23 -2.08
CA TRP A 35 -0.08 -7.19 -1.04
C TRP A 35 -0.86 -8.38 -1.60
N ASP A 36 -1.88 -8.11 -2.41
CA ASP A 36 -2.70 -9.14 -3.04
C ASP A 36 -1.85 -10.03 -3.95
N ASP A 37 -0.95 -9.43 -4.75
CA ASP A 37 0.00 -10.17 -5.59
C ASP A 37 0.95 -11.04 -4.75
N TRP A 38 1.58 -10.46 -3.71
CA TRP A 38 2.46 -11.20 -2.81
C TRP A 38 1.73 -12.39 -2.16
N GLN A 39 0.51 -12.19 -1.68
CA GLN A 39 -0.27 -13.23 -1.03
C GLN A 39 -0.66 -14.33 -2.03
N ASN A 40 -1.01 -13.98 -3.27
CA ASN A 40 -1.31 -14.93 -4.33
C ASN A 40 -0.10 -15.80 -4.67
N GLN A 41 1.08 -15.19 -4.87
CA GLN A 41 2.31 -15.95 -5.15
C GLN A 41 2.69 -16.86 -3.99
N ARG A 42 2.54 -16.39 -2.74
CA ARG A 42 2.77 -17.19 -1.54
C ARG A 42 1.84 -18.39 -1.45
N MET A 43 0.57 -18.24 -1.82
CA MET A 43 -0.37 -19.36 -1.89
C MET A 43 -0.01 -20.33 -3.01
N HIS A 44 0.40 -19.84 -4.18
CA HIS A 44 0.85 -20.67 -5.29
C HIS A 44 2.05 -21.55 -4.90
N LEU A 45 3.05 -20.97 -4.20
CA LEU A 45 4.19 -21.73 -3.69
C LEU A 45 3.77 -22.85 -2.71
N ARG A 46 2.82 -22.58 -1.82
CA ARG A 46 2.28 -23.60 -0.89
C ARG A 46 1.58 -24.73 -1.62
N THR A 47 0.80 -24.43 -2.66
CA THR A 47 0.14 -25.44 -3.49
C THR A 47 1.17 -26.34 -4.18
N LEU A 48 2.20 -25.76 -4.81
CA LEU A 48 3.28 -26.51 -5.45
C LEU A 48 4.08 -27.41 -4.48
N GLN A 49 4.21 -27.00 -3.22
CA GLN A 49 4.83 -27.82 -2.17
C GLN A 49 3.96 -29.02 -1.79
N HIS A 50 2.63 -28.87 -1.77
CA HIS A 50 1.71 -29.97 -1.50
C HIS A 50 1.54 -30.94 -2.68
N GLU A 51 1.57 -30.44 -3.91
CA GLU A 51 1.38 -31.26 -5.12
C GLU A 51 2.62 -32.09 -5.44
N GLY A 52 3.83 -31.52 -5.37
CA GLY A 52 5.05 -32.30 -5.61
C GLY A 52 5.38 -33.35 -4.55
N ALA A 53 4.68 -33.35 -3.41
CA ALA A 53 4.76 -34.47 -2.45
C ALA A 53 3.95 -35.70 -2.92
N ARG A 54 3.13 -35.59 -3.98
CA ARG A 54 2.23 -36.65 -4.47
C ARG A 54 2.64 -37.26 -5.80
N THR A 55 3.52 -36.62 -6.56
CA THR A 55 3.95 -37.01 -7.90
C THR A 55 5.47 -37.00 -7.95
N SER A 56 6.10 -38.12 -7.60
CA SER A 56 7.55 -38.33 -7.82
C SER A 56 7.69 -39.58 -8.68
N GLU A 57 7.73 -39.39 -10.00
CA GLU A 57 7.91 -40.47 -10.98
C GLU A 57 9.15 -40.27 -11.89
N SER A 58 9.89 -39.14 -11.77
CA SER A 58 11.09 -38.87 -12.61
C SER A 58 12.08 -37.84 -12.01
N ILE A 59 13.36 -38.23 -11.89
CA ILE A 59 14.46 -37.40 -11.35
C ILE A 59 14.73 -36.15 -12.20
N ALA A 60 14.48 -36.21 -13.52
CA ALA A 60 14.73 -35.08 -14.42
C ALA A 60 13.63 -34.00 -14.33
N GLU A 61 12.40 -34.39 -13.99
CA GLU A 61 11.28 -33.47 -13.77
C GLU A 61 11.40 -32.78 -12.41
N ASP A 62 11.87 -33.49 -11.39
CA ASP A 62 12.11 -32.94 -10.05
C ASP A 62 13.09 -31.75 -10.08
N ALA A 63 14.18 -31.83 -10.86
CA ALA A 63 15.16 -30.74 -10.97
C ALA A 63 14.59 -29.45 -11.61
N VAL A 64 13.67 -29.58 -12.58
CA VAL A 64 13.01 -28.44 -13.23
C VAL A 64 11.97 -27.81 -12.30
N VAL A 65 11.22 -28.65 -11.55
CA VAL A 65 10.24 -28.21 -10.56
C VAL A 65 10.92 -27.48 -9.41
N ASP A 66 12.07 -27.97 -8.94
CA ASP A 66 12.82 -27.32 -7.87
C ASP A 66 13.40 -25.96 -8.29
N ALA A 67 13.93 -25.85 -9.51
CA ALA A 67 14.35 -24.55 -10.06
C ALA A 67 13.18 -23.56 -10.18
N ALA A 68 12.00 -24.02 -10.59
CA ALA A 68 10.79 -23.19 -10.66
C ALA A 68 10.34 -22.72 -9.27
N ARG A 69 10.43 -23.57 -8.25
CA ARG A 69 10.12 -23.23 -6.84
C ARG A 69 11.09 -22.19 -6.29
N GLU A 70 12.38 -22.35 -6.57
CA GLU A 70 13.40 -21.39 -6.12
C GLU A 70 13.17 -20.01 -6.76
N ASN A 71 12.92 -19.97 -8.07
CA ASN A 71 12.58 -18.74 -8.78
C ASN A 71 11.32 -18.07 -8.20
N LEU A 72 10.28 -18.85 -7.90
CA LEU A 72 9.05 -18.33 -7.29
C LEU A 72 9.31 -17.80 -5.87
N SER A 73 10.15 -18.48 -5.08
CA SER A 73 10.54 -18.00 -3.75
C SER A 73 11.28 -16.66 -3.83
N GLN A 74 12.21 -16.52 -4.77
CA GLN A 74 12.92 -15.25 -5.00
C GLN A 74 11.95 -14.12 -5.38
N ALA A 75 11.00 -14.40 -6.29
CA ALA A 75 9.97 -13.43 -6.67
C ALA A 75 9.07 -13.01 -5.49
N ILE A 76 8.71 -13.95 -4.61
CA ILE A 76 7.94 -13.67 -3.38
C ILE A 76 8.73 -12.74 -2.45
N ASP A 77 10.04 -12.95 -2.29
CA ASP A 77 10.88 -12.09 -1.46
C ASP A 77 11.02 -10.68 -2.03
N GLU A 78 11.10 -10.54 -3.36
CA GLU A 78 11.07 -9.24 -4.01
C GLU A 78 9.73 -8.51 -3.83
N LEU A 79 8.61 -9.23 -3.98
CA LEU A 79 7.28 -8.68 -3.73
C LEU A 79 7.13 -8.25 -2.27
N ARG A 80 7.61 -9.04 -1.31
CA ARG A 80 7.63 -8.68 0.11
C ARG A 80 8.39 -7.38 0.35
N LYS A 81 9.58 -7.21 -0.26
CA LYS A 81 10.37 -5.98 -0.16
C LYS A 81 9.64 -4.78 -0.76
N LYS A 82 8.95 -4.95 -1.90
CA LYS A 82 8.13 -3.90 -2.53
C LYS A 82 6.97 -3.47 -1.63
N VAL A 83 6.21 -4.43 -1.10
CA VAL A 83 5.13 -4.20 -0.12
C VAL A 83 5.66 -3.39 1.07
N ALA A 84 6.79 -3.82 1.65
CA ALA A 84 7.41 -3.14 2.78
C ALA A 84 7.87 -1.71 2.46
N GLY A 85 8.42 -1.50 1.26
CA GLY A 85 8.78 -0.17 0.77
C GLY A 85 7.57 0.74 0.63
N THR A 86 6.50 0.27 0.00
CA THR A 86 5.27 1.05 -0.20
C THR A 86 4.57 1.34 1.12
N HIS A 87 4.56 0.40 2.07
CA HIS A 87 4.02 0.62 3.42
C HIS A 87 4.75 1.76 4.15
N LYS A 88 6.09 1.76 4.13
CA LYS A 88 6.90 2.84 4.70
C LYS A 88 6.62 4.19 4.06
N LEU A 89 6.47 4.22 2.72
CA LEU A 89 6.12 5.45 2.00
C LEU A 89 4.71 5.95 2.37
N LEU A 90 3.74 5.05 2.47
CA LEU A 90 2.38 5.37 2.90
C LEU A 90 2.36 5.91 4.32
N GLN A 91 3.11 5.31 5.24
CA GLN A 91 3.23 5.77 6.62
C GLN A 91 3.88 7.17 6.70
N ARG A 92 4.91 7.41 5.89
CA ARG A 92 5.55 8.73 5.81
C ARG A 92 4.55 9.79 5.33
N GLU A 93 3.86 9.53 4.22
CA GLU A 93 2.91 10.50 3.66
C GLU A 93 1.69 10.70 4.56
N TYR A 94 1.25 9.65 5.27
CA TYR A 94 0.22 9.77 6.31
C TYR A 94 0.63 10.78 7.38
N ASN A 95 1.85 10.63 7.92
CA ASN A 95 2.37 11.53 8.95
C ASN A 95 2.54 12.95 8.43
N GLU A 96 3.09 13.12 7.22
CA GLU A 96 3.27 14.43 6.61
C GLU A 96 1.93 15.15 6.36
N LEU A 97 0.95 14.44 5.81
CA LEU A 97 -0.39 15.00 5.60
C LEU A 97 -1.03 15.34 6.95
N PHE A 98 -0.99 14.44 7.93
CA PHE A 98 -1.56 14.69 9.27
C PHE A 98 -0.99 15.94 9.92
N THR A 99 0.34 16.07 9.98
CA THR A 99 1.01 17.27 10.51
C THR A 99 0.60 18.51 9.73
N TYR A 100 0.58 18.44 8.39
CA TYR A 100 0.14 19.54 7.55
C TYR A 100 -1.31 19.96 7.84
N MET A 101 -2.23 19.01 8.10
CA MET A 101 -3.61 19.35 8.49
C MET A 101 -3.63 20.09 9.83
N MET A 102 -2.81 19.69 10.79
CA MET A 102 -2.74 20.32 12.12
C MET A 102 -2.18 21.74 12.08
N ASP A 103 -1.27 22.02 11.13
CA ASP A 103 -0.68 23.33 10.92
C ASP A 103 -1.62 24.30 10.18
N LYS A 104 -2.56 23.79 9.39
CA LYS A 104 -3.51 24.57 8.57
C LYS A 104 -4.91 24.61 9.16
N ARG A 105 -5.01 25.01 10.44
CA ARG A 105 -6.30 25.11 11.17
C ARG A 105 -7.28 26.09 10.56
N ASP A 106 -6.75 27.13 9.92
CA ASP A 106 -7.50 28.12 9.16
C ASP A 106 -8.25 27.52 7.96
N LEU A 107 -7.85 26.34 7.48
CA LEU A 107 -8.44 25.66 6.33
C LEU A 107 -9.33 24.47 6.73
N TRP A 108 -9.64 24.26 8.01
CA TRP A 108 -10.41 23.09 8.49
C TRP A 108 -11.87 23.07 8.03
N ASP A 109 -12.42 24.22 7.61
CA ASP A 109 -13.76 24.29 7.04
C ASP A 109 -13.78 24.07 5.51
N SER A 110 -12.60 23.83 4.89
CA SER A 110 -12.51 23.55 3.47
C SER A 110 -12.98 22.13 3.13
N PRO A 111 -13.62 21.91 1.95
CA PRO A 111 -13.93 20.57 1.46
C PRO A 111 -12.69 19.66 1.36
N GLU A 112 -11.54 20.22 1.04
CA GLU A 112 -10.28 19.50 0.88
C GLU A 112 -9.74 18.96 2.20
N TYR A 113 -9.95 19.68 3.32
CA TYR A 113 -9.67 19.15 4.65
C TYR A 113 -10.47 17.87 4.93
N PHE A 114 -11.76 17.85 4.62
CA PHE A 114 -12.59 16.66 4.84
C PHE A 114 -12.16 15.49 3.95
N LYS A 115 -11.81 15.75 2.68
CA LYS A 115 -11.25 14.73 1.78
C LYS A 115 -9.94 14.15 2.32
N ALA A 116 -9.03 15.02 2.78
CA ALA A 116 -7.78 14.61 3.41
C ALA A 116 -8.00 13.77 4.68
N LYS A 117 -8.95 14.18 5.53
CA LYS A 117 -9.34 13.43 6.74
C LYS A 117 -9.84 12.03 6.40
N THR A 118 -10.71 11.90 5.40
CA THR A 118 -11.19 10.59 4.91
C THR A 118 -10.03 9.74 4.39
N ALA A 119 -9.14 10.31 3.59
CA ALA A 119 -7.98 9.61 3.05
C ALA A 119 -7.01 9.14 4.15
N LEU A 120 -6.77 9.94 5.19
CA LEU A 120 -6.02 9.52 6.38
C LEU A 120 -6.70 8.32 7.07
N GLY A 121 -8.03 8.33 7.20
CA GLY A 121 -8.78 7.21 7.75
C GLY A 121 -8.53 5.91 6.97
N THR A 122 -8.65 5.96 5.64
CA THR A 122 -8.38 4.83 4.75
C THR A 122 -6.91 4.38 4.81
N ALA A 123 -5.96 5.31 4.79
CA ALA A 123 -4.54 5.00 4.87
C ALA A 123 -4.17 4.31 6.19
N ASN A 124 -4.70 4.79 7.32
CA ASN A 124 -4.50 4.15 8.63
C ASN A 124 -5.07 2.73 8.66
N HIS A 125 -6.21 2.50 8.01
CA HIS A 125 -6.77 1.16 7.87
C HIS A 125 -5.84 0.25 7.04
N ASN A 126 -5.38 0.72 5.87
CA ASN A 126 -4.46 -0.04 5.01
C ASN A 126 -3.14 -0.36 5.72
N LEU A 127 -2.57 0.60 6.46
CA LEU A 127 -1.34 0.41 7.24
C LEU A 127 -1.48 -0.66 8.34
N LYS A 128 -2.70 -0.86 8.87
CA LYS A 128 -3.00 -1.88 9.89
C LYS A 128 -3.21 -3.27 9.29
N ILE A 129 -3.91 -3.35 8.16
CA ILE A 129 -4.20 -4.62 7.50
C ILE A 129 -2.94 -5.18 6.87
N TYR A 130 -2.30 -4.38 6.03
CA TYR A 130 -1.17 -4.83 5.22
C TYR A 130 0.11 -4.71 6.04
N MET A 131 0.87 -5.81 6.14
CA MET A 131 2.07 -6.02 6.99
C MET A 131 1.85 -6.39 8.48
N SER A 132 0.63 -6.69 8.93
CA SER A 132 0.41 -7.22 10.29
C SER A 132 0.92 -8.66 10.52
N VAL A 133 1.50 -9.30 9.50
CA VAL A 133 1.86 -10.73 9.47
C VAL A 133 3.28 -11.02 10.00
N ASP A 134 4.06 -9.98 10.34
CA ASP A 134 5.42 -10.11 10.88
C ASP A 134 5.50 -9.88 12.41
N LYS A 135 4.51 -10.35 13.18
CA LYS A 135 4.58 -10.42 14.66
C LYS A 135 4.53 -11.84 15.17
#